data_AF-A0A9W8V8E4-F1
#
_entry.id   AF-A0A9W8V8E4-F1
#
_cell.length_a   1.000
_cell.length_b   1.000
_cell.length_c   1.000
_cell.angle_alpha   90.00
_cell.angle_beta   90.00
_cell.angle_gamma   90.00
#
_symmetry.space_group_name_H-M   'P 1'
#
loop_
_entity.id
_entity.type
_entity.pdbx_description
1 polymer ?
#
loop_
_entity_poly.entity_id
_entity_poly.type
_entity_poly.pdbx_seq_one_letter_code
_entity_poly.pdbx_strand_id
1 'polypeptide(L)'
;MGLFGVVAQQAYNQGDDLFAYLENRILAGAEYAFKYNTDNDVPFEQYENSRHGRQTVVDPRGRGQLKPIAEMIHAHYTSVKGLNASWTGTYRDRVVEEAGGAEGGGGDYGPNSGGYDQLGFGTILFRRE
;
A
#
# COMPACT_ATOMS: atom_id res chain seq x y z
N MET A 1 -0.01 -4.78 -1.62
CA MET A 1 0.59 -3.51 -2.08
C MET A 1 2.10 -3.45 -1.88
N GLY A 2 2.63 -3.76 -0.69
CA GLY A 2 4.07 -3.64 -0.39
C GLY A 2 5.01 -4.24 -1.45
N LEU A 3 4.81 -5.49 -1.88
CA LEU A 3 5.67 -6.13 -2.88
C LEU A 3 5.69 -5.38 -4.22
N PHE A 4 4.56 -4.84 -4.68
CA PHE A 4 4.51 -4.04 -5.91
C PHE A 4 5.35 -2.77 -5.78
N GLY A 5 5.31 -2.10 -4.63
CA GLY A 5 6.17 -0.94 -4.36
C GLY A 5 7.65 -1.31 -4.45
N VAL A 6 8.07 -2.36 -3.76
CA VAL A 6 9.48 -2.81 -3.76
C VAL A 6 9.97 -3.18 -5.15
N VAL A 7 9.20 -4.00 -5.90
CA VAL A 7 9.59 -4.41 -7.25
C VAL A 7 9.66 -3.19 -8.18
N ALA A 8 8.68 -2.28 -8.09
CA ALA A 8 8.70 -1.08 -8.91
C ALA A 8 9.88 -0.16 -8.57
N GLN A 9 10.23 -0.03 -7.29
CA GLN A 9 11.39 0.76 -6.87
C GLN A 9 12.72 0.12 -7.32
N GLN A 10 12.83 -1.20 -7.27
CA GLN A 10 14.00 -1.93 -7.78
C GLN A 10 14.16 -1.75 -9.29
N ALA A 11 13.07 -1.80 -10.05
CA ALA A 11 13.08 -1.55 -11.49
C ALA A 11 13.43 -0.09 -11.79
N TYR A 12 12.83 0.86 -11.06
CA TYR A 12 13.09 2.29 -11.24
C TYR A 12 14.57 2.64 -11.00
N ASN A 13 15.20 2.02 -9.99
CA ASN A 13 16.62 2.17 -9.72
C ASN A 13 17.53 1.64 -10.85
N GLN A 14 17.00 0.80 -11.74
CA GLN A 14 17.69 0.25 -12.91
C GLN A 14 17.31 0.97 -14.22
N GLY A 15 16.50 2.03 -14.13
CA GLY A 15 16.05 2.83 -15.28
C GLY A 15 14.69 2.44 -15.85
N ASP A 16 14.03 1.42 -15.31
CA ASP A 16 12.71 0.96 -15.77
C ASP A 16 11.57 1.52 -14.89
N ASP A 17 10.73 2.37 -15.47
CA ASP A 17 9.65 3.03 -14.74
C ASP A 17 8.36 2.19 -14.65
N LEU A 18 8.38 1.16 -13.78
CA LEU A 18 7.19 0.36 -13.50
C LEU A 18 6.10 1.12 -12.73
N PHE A 19 6.44 2.23 -12.07
CA PHE A 19 5.43 3.08 -11.44
C PHE A 19 4.55 3.78 -12.48
N ALA A 20 5.06 4.08 -13.67
CA ALA A 20 4.26 4.63 -14.78
C ALA A 20 3.44 3.57 -15.55
N TYR A 21 3.76 2.29 -15.40
CA TYR A 21 3.22 1.22 -16.23
C TYR A 21 1.68 1.15 -16.19
N LEU A 22 1.07 0.96 -17.37
CA LEU A 22 -0.38 0.91 -17.57
C LEU A 22 -1.13 2.06 -16.88
N GLU A 23 -0.68 3.29 -17.17
CA GLU A 23 -1.27 4.53 -16.65
C GLU A 23 -1.22 4.61 -15.12
N ASN A 24 -0.06 4.29 -14.53
CA ASN A 24 0.15 4.21 -13.08
C ASN A 24 -0.75 3.17 -12.41
N ARG A 25 -0.83 1.94 -12.94
CA ARG A 25 -1.70 0.88 -12.42
C ARG A 25 -1.46 0.57 -10.94
N ILE A 26 -0.21 0.68 -10.49
CA ILE A 26 0.14 0.48 -9.07
C ILE A 26 -0.50 1.58 -8.21
N LEU A 27 -0.53 2.84 -8.66
CA LEU A 27 -1.22 3.93 -7.94
C LEU A 27 -2.72 3.67 -7.85
N ALA A 28 -3.37 3.30 -8.97
CA ALA A 28 -4.80 3.01 -8.97
C ALA A 28 -5.15 1.88 -7.99
N GLY A 29 -4.34 0.81 -7.96
CA GLY A 29 -4.50 -0.28 -7.00
C GLY A 29 -4.23 0.15 -5.55
N ALA A 30 -3.24 1.01 -5.33
CA ALA A 30 -2.92 1.56 -4.01
C ALA A 30 -4.07 2.42 -3.48
N GLU A 31 -4.57 3.36 -4.28
CA GLU A 31 -5.68 4.23 -3.88
C GLU A 31 -6.94 3.43 -3.56
N TYR A 32 -7.27 2.42 -4.37
CA TYR A 32 -8.39 1.51 -4.09
C TYR A 32 -8.19 0.74 -2.77
N ALA A 33 -7.04 0.09 -2.61
CA ALA A 33 -6.78 -0.76 -1.45
C ALA A 33 -6.69 0.06 -0.15
N PHE A 34 -6.05 1.22 -0.19
CA PHE A 34 -5.86 2.07 0.99
C PHE A 34 -7.13 2.84 1.34
N LYS A 35 -7.95 3.26 0.37
CA LYS A 35 -9.30 3.78 0.65
C LYS A 35 -10.11 2.78 1.46
N TYR A 36 -10.11 1.51 1.04
CA TYR A 36 -10.83 0.47 1.77
C TYR A 36 -10.30 0.27 3.20
N ASN A 37 -8.97 0.29 3.37
CA ASN A 37 -8.32 0.11 4.67
C ASN A 37 -8.32 1.37 5.56
N THR A 38 -8.80 2.49 5.07
CA THR A 38 -9.11 3.69 5.86
C THR A 38 -10.62 3.85 6.04
N ASP A 39 -11.32 2.74 6.26
CA ASP A 39 -12.74 2.69 6.63
C ASP A 39 -13.72 3.29 5.61
N ASN A 40 -13.32 3.43 4.34
CA ASN A 40 -14.19 3.90 3.25
C ASN A 40 -14.61 2.75 2.32
N ASP A 41 -15.82 2.82 1.76
CA ASP A 41 -16.28 1.81 0.82
C ASP A 41 -15.68 2.00 -0.59
N VAL A 42 -15.55 0.88 -1.30
CA VAL A 42 -14.99 0.81 -2.65
C VAL A 42 -15.85 -0.09 -3.52
N PRO A 43 -15.95 0.17 -4.84
CA PRO A 43 -16.76 -0.64 -5.74
C PRO A 43 -16.16 -2.04 -5.88
N PHE A 44 -16.99 -3.09 -5.80
CA PHE A 44 -16.55 -4.46 -5.96
C PHE A 44 -17.35 -5.14 -7.06
N GLU A 45 -16.65 -5.71 -8.04
CA GLU A 45 -17.27 -6.55 -9.06
C GLU A 45 -17.43 -7.96 -8.50
N GLN A 46 -18.63 -8.53 -8.62
CA GLN A 46 -18.89 -9.88 -8.12
C GLN A 46 -17.90 -10.86 -8.74
N TYR A 47 -17.22 -11.61 -7.88
CA TYR A 47 -16.24 -12.60 -8.31
C TYR A 47 -16.75 -14.00 -8.01
N GLU A 48 -16.74 -14.88 -9.00
CA GLU A 48 -17.16 -16.27 -8.84
C GLU A 48 -16.18 -17.20 -9.52
N ASN A 49 -15.74 -18.24 -8.80
CA ASN A 49 -14.99 -19.34 -9.37
C ASN A 49 -15.33 -20.68 -8.67
N SER A 50 -15.00 -21.79 -9.32
CA SER A 50 -15.32 -23.13 -8.84
C SER A 50 -14.60 -23.56 -7.56
N ARG A 51 -13.50 -22.89 -7.17
CA ARG A 51 -12.67 -23.25 -6.00
C ARG A 51 -13.02 -22.44 -4.75
N HIS A 52 -13.36 -21.17 -4.92
CA HIS A 52 -13.54 -20.19 -3.85
C HIS A 52 -14.98 -19.67 -3.77
N GLY A 53 -15.88 -20.20 -4.62
CA GLY A 53 -17.29 -19.86 -4.65
C GLY A 53 -17.54 -18.44 -5.15
N ARG A 54 -18.68 -17.90 -4.72
CA ARG A 54 -19.16 -16.56 -5.08
C ARG A 54 -18.85 -15.57 -3.96
N GLN A 55 -18.16 -14.49 -4.30
CA GLN A 55 -17.86 -13.34 -3.46
C GLN A 55 -18.62 -12.13 -4.01
N THR A 56 -19.37 -11.45 -3.16
CA THR A 56 -20.24 -10.32 -3.57
C THR A 56 -19.81 -8.99 -2.98
N VAL A 57 -18.86 -8.99 -2.05
CA VAL A 57 -18.33 -7.80 -1.37
C VAL A 57 -16.84 -8.01 -1.09
N VAL A 58 -16.11 -6.91 -0.87
CA VAL A 58 -14.75 -6.98 -0.31
C VAL A 58 -14.83 -7.59 1.09
N ASP A 59 -13.96 -8.57 1.37
CA ASP A 59 -13.91 -9.23 2.68
C ASP A 59 -13.52 -8.23 3.78
N PRO A 60 -14.34 -8.05 4.83
CA PRO A 60 -14.01 -7.14 5.93
C PRO A 60 -12.95 -7.71 6.88
N ARG A 61 -12.63 -9.00 6.80
CA ARG A 61 -11.62 -9.62 7.67
C ARG A 61 -10.25 -9.01 7.41
N GLY A 62 -9.64 -8.46 8.45
CA GLY A 62 -8.34 -7.81 8.36
C GLY A 62 -8.37 -6.41 7.75
N ARG A 63 -9.55 -5.85 7.49
CA ARG A 63 -9.70 -4.44 7.09
C ARG A 63 -9.09 -3.52 8.15
N GLY A 64 -8.32 -2.54 7.71
CA GLY A 64 -7.70 -1.55 8.60
C GLY A 64 -6.49 -2.06 9.37
N GLN A 65 -6.04 -3.30 9.13
CA GLN A 65 -4.78 -3.76 9.70
C GLN A 65 -3.63 -2.90 9.19
N LEU A 66 -2.86 -2.36 10.13
CA LEU A 66 -1.70 -1.53 9.84
C LEU A 66 -0.55 -2.39 9.32
N LYS A 67 0.16 -1.86 8.33
CA LYS A 67 1.36 -2.45 7.75
C LYS A 67 2.30 -1.36 7.21
N PRO A 68 3.63 -1.56 7.26
CA PRO A 68 4.61 -0.55 6.86
C PRO A 68 4.87 -0.62 5.34
N ILE A 69 3.84 -0.28 4.56
CA ILE A 69 3.81 -0.56 3.12
C ILE A 69 3.50 0.65 2.24
N ALA A 70 3.16 1.79 2.85
CA ALA A 70 2.60 2.92 2.15
C ALA A 70 3.59 4.08 1.95
N GLU A 71 4.61 4.21 2.80
CA GLU A 71 5.59 5.30 2.68
C GLU A 71 6.27 5.36 1.31
N MET A 72 6.84 4.24 0.85
CA MET A 72 7.51 4.17 -0.45
C MET A 72 6.58 4.56 -1.61
N ILE A 73 5.38 3.96 -1.62
CA ILE A 73 4.41 4.17 -2.69
C ILE A 73 3.96 5.64 -2.70
N HIS A 74 3.62 6.17 -1.54
CA HIS A 74 3.19 7.56 -1.41
C HIS A 74 4.30 8.52 -1.87
N ALA A 75 5.50 8.39 -1.32
CA ALA A 75 6.62 9.27 -1.66
C ALA A 75 7.01 9.20 -3.14
N HIS A 76 6.97 8.01 -3.76
CA HIS A 76 7.26 7.90 -5.19
C HIS A 76 6.21 8.67 -6.01
N TYR A 77 4.92 8.46 -5.75
CA TYR A 77 3.88 9.11 -6.56
C TYR A 77 3.77 10.61 -6.30
N THR A 78 3.88 11.06 -5.05
CA THR A 78 3.75 12.50 -4.74
C THR A 78 5.03 13.26 -5.02
N SER A 79 6.16 12.84 -4.46
CA SER A 79 7.41 13.61 -4.52
C SER A 79 8.19 13.39 -5.81
N VAL A 80 8.17 12.20 -6.40
CA VAL A 80 8.92 11.92 -7.66
C VAL A 80 8.05 12.20 -8.88
N LYS A 81 6.79 11.77 -8.87
CA LYS A 81 5.89 11.91 -10.03
C LYS A 81 4.94 13.11 -9.97
N GLY A 82 4.79 13.80 -8.82
CA GLY A 82 3.88 14.93 -8.70
C GLY A 82 2.40 14.56 -8.83
N LEU A 83 2.04 13.29 -8.59
CA LEU A 83 0.69 12.76 -8.74
C LEU A 83 -0.07 12.74 -7.42
N ASN A 84 -1.39 12.75 -7.51
CA ASN A 84 -2.27 12.62 -6.36
C ASN A 84 -2.31 11.15 -5.88
N ALA A 85 -1.89 10.92 -4.65
CA ALA A 85 -1.96 9.63 -3.95
C ALA A 85 -2.60 9.82 -2.57
N SER A 86 -3.81 10.38 -2.54
CA SER A 86 -4.45 10.88 -1.32
C SER A 86 -4.84 9.75 -0.37
N TRP A 87 -5.46 8.68 -0.85
CA TRP A 87 -5.83 7.54 0.01
C TRP A 87 -4.61 6.77 0.50
N THR A 88 -3.59 6.66 -0.35
CA THR A 88 -2.28 6.14 0.04
C THR A 88 -1.66 6.98 1.15
N GLY A 89 -1.78 8.32 1.04
CA GLY A 89 -1.36 9.27 2.06
C GLY A 89 -2.13 9.10 3.38
N THR A 90 -3.46 9.02 3.32
CA THR A 90 -4.30 8.81 4.51
C THR A 90 -3.94 7.52 5.24
N TYR A 91 -3.74 6.41 4.53
CA TYR A 91 -3.31 5.17 5.16
C TYR A 91 -1.89 5.27 5.73
N ARG A 92 -0.96 5.89 4.99
CA ARG A 92 0.41 6.15 5.46
C ARG A 92 0.41 6.96 6.76
N ASP A 93 -0.38 8.01 6.84
CA ASP A 93 -0.47 8.87 8.02
C ASP A 93 -1.08 8.12 9.20
N ARG A 94 -2.14 7.34 8.97
CA ARG A 94 -2.73 6.45 9.99
C ARG A 94 -1.70 5.48 10.56
N VAL A 95 -0.92 4.82 9.70
CA VAL A 95 0.13 3.88 10.14
C VAL A 95 1.17 4.61 10.99
N VAL A 96 1.62 5.78 10.58
CA VAL A 96 2.63 6.58 11.31
C VAL A 96 2.09 7.06 12.66
N GLU A 97 0.84 7.53 12.72
CA GLU A 97 0.19 7.98 13.95
C GLU A 97 0.03 6.83 14.94
N GLU A 98 -0.53 5.70 14.49
CA GLU A 98 -0.80 4.56 15.35
C GLU A 98 0.48 3.77 15.75
N ALA A 99 1.57 3.89 14.98
CA ALA A 99 2.86 3.27 15.29
C ALA A 99 3.83 4.18 16.08
N GLY A 100 3.37 5.30 16.61
CA GLY A 100 4.17 6.13 17.53
C GLY A 100 5.13 7.11 16.85
N GLY A 101 4.80 7.56 15.63
CA GLY A 101 5.49 8.66 14.94
C GLY A 101 6.36 8.24 13.75
N ALA A 102 6.48 6.95 13.47
CA ALA A 102 7.11 6.41 12.27
C ALA A 102 6.45 5.09 11.88
N GLU A 103 6.53 4.68 10.62
CA GLU A 103 5.90 3.42 10.20
C GLU A 103 6.58 2.15 10.78
N GLY A 104 7.65 2.25 11.57
CA GLY A 104 8.29 1.06 12.14
C GLY A 104 8.77 0.05 11.09
N GLY A 105 8.95 -1.21 11.48
CA GLY A 105 9.50 -2.25 10.63
C GLY A 105 8.92 -3.64 10.84
N GLY A 106 9.60 -4.61 10.24
CA GLY A 106 9.24 -6.02 10.38
C GLY A 106 9.18 -6.47 11.85
N GLY A 107 8.03 -6.99 12.28
CA GLY A 107 7.79 -7.43 13.67
C GLY A 107 6.98 -6.47 14.54
N ASP A 108 6.78 -5.22 14.11
CA ASP A 108 5.95 -4.24 14.84
C ASP A 108 4.44 -4.48 14.63
N TYR A 109 4.08 -5.29 13.63
CA TYR A 109 2.70 -5.49 13.14
C TYR A 109 2.12 -6.86 13.46
N GLY A 110 2.44 -7.36 14.66
CA GLY A 110 1.97 -8.64 15.20
C GLY A 110 2.87 -9.83 14.85
N PRO A 111 2.62 -11.00 15.47
CA PRO A 111 3.52 -12.16 15.41
C PRO A 111 3.37 -13.00 14.15
N ASN A 112 2.43 -12.67 13.27
CA ASN A 112 2.11 -13.44 12.07
C ASN A 112 2.89 -12.95 10.85
N SER A 113 2.96 -13.78 9.81
CA SER A 113 3.74 -13.51 8.58
C SER A 113 3.49 -12.12 7.99
N GLY A 114 2.26 -11.62 8.06
CA GLY A 114 1.88 -10.32 7.52
C GLY A 114 2.65 -9.12 8.07
N GLY A 115 3.27 -9.22 9.25
CA GLY A 115 4.14 -8.18 9.81
C GLY A 115 5.59 -8.25 9.32
N TYR A 116 5.94 -9.27 8.53
CA TYR A 116 7.29 -9.52 8.00
C TYR A 116 7.38 -9.44 6.46
N ASP A 117 6.24 -9.22 5.77
CA ASP A 117 6.15 -9.13 4.30
C ASP A 117 6.88 -7.90 3.71
N GLN A 118 7.24 -6.93 4.56
CA GLN A 118 7.98 -5.72 4.22
C GLN A 118 9.02 -5.42 5.28
N LEU A 119 10.12 -4.81 4.86
CA LEU A 119 11.16 -4.34 5.77
C LEU A 119 10.66 -3.20 6.67
N GLY A 120 9.82 -2.32 6.11
CA GLY A 120 9.42 -1.05 6.71
C GLY A 120 10.53 0.00 6.69
N PHE A 121 10.54 0.86 7.71
CA PHE A 121 11.45 2.02 7.88
C PHE A 121 11.40 3.05 6.76
N GLY A 122 10.33 3.06 5.97
CA GLY A 122 10.09 3.93 4.83
C GLY A 122 9.98 5.40 5.19
N THR A 123 9.61 5.74 6.43
CA THR A 123 9.68 7.12 6.93
C THR A 123 11.10 7.69 6.82
N ILE A 124 12.15 6.86 6.98
CA ILE A 124 13.56 7.26 6.83
C ILE A 124 14.03 7.08 5.39
N LEU A 125 13.59 6.01 4.73
CA LEU A 125 14.13 5.61 3.43
C LEU A 125 13.55 6.39 2.24
N PHE A 126 12.29 6.82 2.33
CA PHE A 126 11.55 7.35 1.18
C PHE A 126 10.95 8.73 1.38
N ARG A 127 10.71 9.16 2.62
CA ARG A 127 10.05 10.45 2.87
C ARG A 127 10.92 11.60 2.35
N ARG A 128 10.31 12.47 1.56
CA ARG A 128 10.91 13.69 1.01
C ARG A 128 9.98 14.86 1.33
N GLU A 129 10.56 15.96 1.77
CA GLU A 129 9.86 17.24 1.94
C GLU A 129 9.47 17.85 0.59
#